data_AF-A0A920JB69-F1
#
_entry.id   AF-A0A920JB69-F1
#
_cell.length_a   1.000
_cell.length_b   1.000
_cell.length_c   1.000
_cell.angle_alpha   90.00
_cell.angle_beta   90.00
_cell.angle_gamma   90.00
#
_symmetry.space_group_name_H-M   'P 1'
#
loop_
_entity.id
_entity.type
_entity.pdbx_description
1 polymer ?
#
loop_
_entity_poly.entity_id
_entity_poly.type
_entity_poly.pdbx_seq_one_letter_code
_entity_poly.pdbx_strand_id
1 'polypeptide(L)' 'MKSQLKRLGFSYDWSKELKTCDPNYYKWEQEIFSLLHKQGLVYRKKSLVNWDPVDETVLANEQVIDGKGWRSGAT' A
#
# COMPACT_ATOMS: atom_id res chain seq x y z
N MET A 1 -16.38 0.63 9.72
CA MET A 1 -17.24 0.22 8.58
C MET A 1 -17.91 -1.15 8.76
N LYS A 2 -17.29 -2.14 9.42
CA LYS A 2 -17.88 -3.50 9.61
C LYS A 2 -19.32 -3.52 10.13
N SER A 3 -19.65 -2.75 11.18
CA SER A 3 -21.00 -2.68 11.73
C SER A 3 -22.03 -2.17 10.72
N GLN A 4 -21.68 -1.16 9.92
CA GLN A 4 -22.53 -0.64 8.85
C GLN A 4 -22.80 -1.70 7.78
N LEU A 5 -21.77 -2.43 7.35
CA LEU A 5 -21.89 -3.50 6.34
C LEU A 5 -22.79 -4.64 6.82
N LYS A 6 -22.70 -5.03 8.11
CA LYS A 6 -23.60 -6.01 8.72
C LYS A 6 -25.05 -5.54 8.73
N ARG A 7 -25.30 -4.25 9.04
CA ARG A 7 -26.66 -3.67 9.03
C ARG A 7 -27.28 -3.63 7.64
N LEU A 8 -26.45 -3.48 6.59
CA LEU A 8 -26.90 -3.53 5.19
C LEU A 8 -27.22 -4.96 4.71
N GLY A 9 -26.98 -5.99 5.53
CA GLY A 9 -27.29 -7.38 5.19
C GLY A 9 -26.30 -8.02 4.22
N PHE A 10 -25.09 -7.47 4.05
CA PHE A 10 -24.09 -8.09 3.18
C PHE A 10 -23.61 -9.45 3.73
N SER A 11 -23.70 -10.48 2.90
CA SER A 11 -23.39 -11.87 3.23
C SER A 11 -21.90 -12.20 3.14
N TYR A 12 -21.06 -11.46 3.85
CA TYR A 12 -19.62 -11.78 3.97
C TYR A 12 -19.36 -12.88 5.00
N ASP A 13 -18.41 -13.76 4.70
CA ASP A 13 -17.84 -14.69 5.68
C ASP A 13 -16.86 -13.95 6.59
N TRP A 14 -17.37 -13.43 7.70
CA TRP A 14 -16.59 -12.68 8.69
C TRP A 14 -15.53 -13.51 9.41
N SER A 15 -15.53 -14.85 9.27
CA SER A 15 -14.46 -15.70 9.83
C SER A 15 -13.13 -15.55 9.08
N LYS A 16 -13.19 -15.05 7.84
CA LYS A 16 -12.03 -14.82 6.96
C LYS A 16 -11.60 -13.35 6.88
N GLU A 17 -12.13 -12.51 7.77
CA GLU A 17 -11.74 -11.10 7.82
C GLU A 17 -10.27 -10.95 8.21
N LEU A 18 -9.59 -10.03 7.53
CA LEU A 18 -8.19 -9.70 7.74
C LEU A 18 -7.97 -8.19 7.70
N LYS A 19 -6.91 -7.73 8.34
CA LYS A 19 -6.47 -6.33 8.34
C LYS A 19 -5.00 -6.31 7.97
N THR A 20 -4.63 -5.52 6.95
CA THR A 20 -3.26 -5.49 6.45
C THR A 20 -2.25 -4.93 7.46
N CYS A 21 -2.70 -4.13 8.43
CA CYS A 21 -1.87 -3.62 9.53
C CYS A 21 -1.72 -4.58 10.72
N ASP A 22 -2.35 -5.76 10.71
CA ASP A 22 -2.24 -6.74 11.79
C ASP A 22 -0.92 -7.52 11.69
N PRO A 23 -0.16 -7.70 12.80
CA PRO A 23 1.09 -8.48 12.79
C PRO A 23 0.96 -9.91 12.27
N ASN A 24 -0.20 -10.53 12.48
CA ASN A 24 -0.45 -11.89 11.99
C ASN A 24 -0.59 -11.93 10.47
N TYR A 25 -0.85 -10.80 9.82
CA TYR A 25 -0.94 -10.64 8.39
C TYR A 25 0.39 -10.16 7.79
N TYR A 26 0.90 -9.00 8.22
CA TYR A 26 2.05 -8.37 7.55
C TYR A 26 3.37 -9.15 7.68
N LYS A 27 3.47 -10.08 8.64
CA LYS A 27 4.64 -10.98 8.74
C LYS A 27 4.94 -11.71 7.43
N TRP A 28 3.89 -12.08 6.68
CA TRP A 28 4.03 -12.76 5.39
C TRP A 28 4.53 -11.82 4.30
N GLU A 29 4.11 -10.55 4.31
CA GLU A 29 4.64 -9.53 3.41
C GLU A 29 6.12 -9.27 3.66
N GLN A 30 6.55 -9.25 4.93
CA GLN A 30 7.97 -9.14 5.30
C GLN A 30 8.81 -10.33 4.79
N GLU A 31 8.27 -11.55 4.88
CA GLU A 31 8.91 -12.74 4.32
C GLU A 31 9.02 -12.67 2.79
N ILE A 32 7.94 -12.29 2.11
CA ILE A 32 7.93 -12.11 0.65
C ILE A 32 8.95 -11.05 0.24
N PHE A 33 8.96 -9.89 0.91
CA PHE A 33 9.93 -8.82 0.64
C PHE A 33 11.38 -9.34 0.80
N SER A 34 11.65 -10.11 1.85
CA SER A 34 12.97 -10.69 2.10
C SER A 34 13.38 -11.69 1.01
N LEU A 35 12.44 -12.51 0.53
CA LEU A 35 12.67 -13.44 -0.58
C LEU A 35 12.96 -12.70 -1.88
N LEU A 36 12.14 -11.71 -2.23
CA LEU A 36 12.33 -10.90 -3.44
C LEU A 36 13.66 -10.13 -3.40
N HIS A 37 14.04 -9.60 -2.24
CA HIS A 37 15.34 -8.94 -2.05
C HIS A 37 16.50 -9.93 -2.25
N LYS A 38 16.43 -11.14 -1.69
CA LYS A 38 17.45 -12.19 -1.89
C LYS A 38 17.59 -12.62 -3.34
N GLN A 39 16.50 -12.57 -4.12
CA GLN A 39 16.50 -12.88 -5.56
C GLN A 39 16.88 -11.67 -6.44
N GLY A 40 17.20 -10.51 -5.84
CA GLY A 40 17.58 -9.30 -6.58
C GLY A 40 16.42 -8.58 -7.28
N LEU A 41 15.18 -8.97 -7.00
CA LEU A 41 13.97 -8.34 -7.56
C LEU A 41 13.58 -7.06 -6.82
N VAL A 42 13.97 -6.95 -5.55
CA VAL A 42 13.90 -5.72 -4.77
C VAL A 42 15.32 -5.27 -4.47
N TYR A 43 15.62 -4.01 -4.76
CA TYR A 43 16.96 -3.45 -4.56
C TYR A 43 16.89 -1.97 -4.18
N ARG A 44 17.97 -1.47 -3.57
CA ARG A 44 18.15 -0.04 -3.28
C ARG A 44 19.07 0.59 -4.31
N LYS A 45 18.63 1.66 -4.95
CA LYS A 45 19.40 2.41 -5.95
C LYS A 45 19.23 3.92 -5.73
N LYS A 46 20.27 4.70 -6.06
CA LYS A 46 20.14 6.15 -6.23
C LYS A 46 19.57 6.44 -7.62
N SER A 47 18.40 7.07 -7.67
CA SER A 47 17.73 7.47 -8.90
C SER A 47 16.89 8.72 -8.65
N LEU A 48 16.53 9.42 -9.73
CA LEU A 48 15.46 10.42 -9.65
C LEU A 48 14.15 9.72 -9.32
N VAL A 49 13.34 10.37 -8.48
CA VAL A 49 12.05 9.87 -8.03
C VAL A 49 11.05 11.02 -7.97
N ASN A 50 9.76 10.71 -8.03
CA ASN A 50 8.70 11.70 -7.86
C ASN A 50 8.60 12.03 -6.36
N TRP A 51 8.64 13.32 -6.02
CA TRP A 51 8.50 13.78 -4.63
C TRP A 51 7.22 14.60 -4.52
N ASP A 52 6.35 14.22 -3.59
CA ASP A 52 5.18 15.02 -3.25
C ASP A 52 5.54 15.98 -2.09
N PRO A 53 5.52 17.30 -2.31
CA PRO A 53 5.90 18.26 -1.28
C PRO A 53 4.84 18.46 -0.18
N VAL A 54 3.61 17.98 -0.39
CA VAL A 54 2.51 18.10 0.58
C VAL A 54 2.42 16.84 1.44
N ASP A 55 2.48 15.67 0.82
CA ASP A 55 2.48 14.38 1.53
C ASP A 55 3.86 14.01 2.10
N GLU A 56 4.90 14.81 1.78
CA GLU A 56 6.28 14.66 2.23
C GLU A 56 6.84 13.25 2.02
N THR A 57 6.57 12.67 0.84
CA THR A 57 6.96 11.31 0.51
C THR A 57 7.31 11.12 -0.96
N VAL A 58 8.02 10.04 -1.25
CA VAL A 58 8.30 9.59 -2.61
C VAL A 58 7.07 8.88 -3.17
N LEU A 59 6.70 9.19 -4.41
CA LEU A 59 5.60 8.55 -5.14
C LEU A 59 6.12 7.58 -6.21
N ALA A 60 5.41 6.46 -6.35
CA ALA A 60 5.52 5.61 -7.53
C ALA A 60 4.92 6.35 -8.76
N ASN A 61 5.31 5.95 -9.98
CA ASN A 61 4.83 6.59 -11.20
C ASN A 61 3.30 6.50 -11.34
N GLU A 62 2.71 5.40 -10.89
CA GLU A 62 1.27 5.15 -10.93
C GLU A 62 0.47 6.10 -10.02
N GLN A 63 1.15 6.80 -9.10
CA GLN A 63 0.55 7.77 -8.19
C GLN A 63 0.72 9.21 -8.68
N VAL A 64 1.31 9.44 -9.86
CA VAL A 64 1.38 10.75 -10.50
C VAL A 64 0.36 10.80 -11.64
N ILE A 65 -0.70 11.59 -11.46
CA ILE A 65 -1.80 11.72 -12.40
C ILE A 65 -1.77 13.14 -12.96
N ASP A 66 -1.63 13.27 -14.29
CA ASP A 66 -1.52 14.56 -14.99
C ASP A 66 -0.45 15.50 -14.39
N GLY A 67 0.68 14.91 -13.98
CA GLY A 67 1.81 15.64 -13.39
C GLY A 67 1.60 16.06 -11.93
N LYS A 68 0.61 15.49 -11.24
CA LYS A 68 0.26 15.84 -9.86
C LYS A 68 0.19 14.60 -8.96
N GLY A 69 0.48 14.79 -7.67
CA GLY A 69 0.32 13.75 -6.65
C GLY A 69 -1.12 13.27 -6.55
N TRP A 70 -1.33 11.95 -6.50
CA TRP A 70 -2.65 11.31 -6.55
C TRP A 70 -3.63 11.82 -5.49
N ARG A 71 -3.16 12.09 -4.26
CA ARG A 71 -4.00 12.52 -3.14
C ARG A 71 -3.92 14.01 -2.88
N SER A 72 -2.72 14.58 -2.97
CA SER A 72 -2.47 16.00 -2.68
C SER A 72 -2.88 16.93 -3.82
N GLY A 73 -2.84 16.47 -5.08
CA GLY A 73 -2.97 17.30 -6.27
C GLY A 73 -1.80 18.27 -6.48
N ALA A 74 -0.72 18.16 -5.70
CA ALA A 74 0.46 18.99 -5.80
C ALA A 74 1.33 18.61 -7.00
N THR A 75 1.95 19.60 -7.62
CA THR A 75 2.95 19.45 -8.70
C THR A 75 4.36 19.39 -8.15
#